data_AF-A0A2Z2MHQ9-F1
#
_entry.id   AF-A0A2Z2MHQ9-F1
#
_cell.length_a   1.000
_cell.length_b   1.000
_cell.length_c   1.000
_cell.angle_alpha   90.00
_cell.angle_beta   90.00
_cell.angle_gamma   90.00
#
_symmetry.space_group_name_H-M   'P 1'
#
loop_
_entity.id
_entity.type
_entity.pdbx_description
1 polymer ?
#
loop_
_entity_poly.entity_id
_entity_poly.type
_entity_poly.pdbx_seq_one_letter_code
_entity_poly.pdbx_strand_id
1 'polypeptide(L)'
;MDVRLVVFDLDGTLVGAPKPFPELKEELKSRLSEMGIPEETLGDLTPMYENLLRLSRETGRDFGELYSILVELEVERIRDSFLFDGVLDVLNFLRDRGVEMAIMTRSSREATMKALEMHGISEYFSLVSTRDDVSPEELKPKAGQLERIIGAFGVEPTRVLVVGDHGYDILPAREIGALSVMITGHTAGRMSFSVDSTPDFEVQDMKGLLSLLENILNTYVVVPAYNEEKTLGGVLDDLLRYFRREEIVVVNDGSRDRTREIARSKGVHVLTHLVNRGLGGALGTGIAYALRRNARLILTFDADGQHLVSDALRVMKPVAEGLADFAVGSRLKGDTSQMPFVKRFGNFVLDAITAVFAGKYVSDSQSGLRCFSRDCAARIRITCDRYAVSSEIIIEAAKNRCRIVEVPIRAVYTEYSMKKGTNVLEGVKIALNLLFDKLR
;
A
#
# COMPACT_ATOMS: atom_id res chain seq x y z
N MET A 1 6.46 -3.51 7.19
CA MET A 1 6.96 -2.92 5.93
C MET A 1 8.12 -2.01 6.27
N ASP A 2 9.14 -1.97 5.41
CA ASP A 2 10.37 -1.18 5.61
C ASP A 2 10.25 0.24 5.06
N VAL A 3 9.19 0.97 5.46
CA VAL A 3 9.03 2.38 5.09
C VAL A 3 10.07 3.20 5.85
N ARG A 4 10.86 3.99 5.11
CA ARG A 4 11.95 4.81 5.63
C ARG A 4 11.72 6.31 5.46
N LEU A 5 10.88 6.68 4.49
CA LEU A 5 10.54 8.06 4.18
C LEU A 5 9.03 8.15 3.95
N VAL A 6 8.39 9.12 4.59
CA VAL A 6 7.01 9.53 4.27
C VAL A 6 7.04 10.93 3.67
N VAL A 7 6.50 11.06 2.47
CA VAL A 7 6.38 12.35 1.77
C VAL A 7 4.94 12.78 1.82
N PHE A 8 4.66 13.91 2.46
CA PHE A 8 3.32 14.45 2.60
C PHE A 8 3.07 15.56 1.59
N ASP A 9 1.88 15.59 1.00
CA ASP A 9 1.31 16.86 0.58
C ASP A 9 0.96 17.72 1.80
N LEU A 10 0.89 19.04 1.61
CA LEU A 10 0.56 19.98 2.67
C LEU A 10 -0.93 20.33 2.69
N ASP A 11 -1.39 21.04 1.67
CA ASP A 11 -2.76 21.54 1.56
C ASP A 11 -3.73 20.39 1.33
N GLY A 12 -4.85 20.33 2.06
CA GLY A 12 -5.84 19.25 1.95
C GLY A 12 -5.44 17.95 2.66
N THR A 13 -4.15 17.76 2.93
CA THR A 13 -3.61 16.59 3.63
C THR A 13 -3.28 16.88 5.10
N LEU A 14 -2.35 17.79 5.37
CA LEU A 14 -1.95 18.18 6.73
C LEU A 14 -2.67 19.46 7.18
N VAL A 15 -2.85 20.41 6.27
CA VAL A 15 -3.40 21.74 6.54
C VAL A 15 -4.66 21.96 5.71
N GLY A 16 -5.74 22.34 6.37
CA GLY A 16 -6.96 22.83 5.72
C GLY A 16 -7.05 24.35 5.81
N ALA A 17 -7.80 24.99 4.90
CA ALA A 17 -8.15 26.40 5.03
C ALA A 17 -9.63 26.61 4.69
N PRO A 18 -10.32 27.54 5.38
CA PRO A 18 -11.74 27.80 5.17
C PRO A 18 -12.03 28.35 3.78
N LYS A 19 -11.14 29.19 3.25
CA LYS A 19 -11.25 29.74 1.89
C LYS A 19 -10.91 28.65 0.85
N PRO A 20 -11.86 28.24 0.00
CA PRO A 20 -11.63 27.19 -0.98
C PRO A 20 -10.87 27.72 -2.21
N PHE A 21 -10.22 26.82 -2.95
CA PHE A 21 -9.42 27.17 -4.14
C PHE A 21 -10.20 27.91 -5.26
N PRO A 22 -11.48 27.60 -5.55
CA PRO A 22 -12.26 28.38 -6.51
C PRO A 22 -12.38 29.87 -6.14
N GLU A 23 -12.56 30.21 -4.86
CA GLU A 23 -12.62 31.61 -4.43
C GLU A 23 -11.24 32.30 -4.57
N LEU A 24 -10.16 31.59 -4.25
CA LEU A 24 -8.79 32.07 -4.48
C LEU A 24 -8.57 32.39 -5.96
N LYS A 25 -9.09 31.53 -6.86
CA LYS A 25 -8.99 31.70 -8.31
C LYS A 25 -9.77 32.91 -8.81
N GLU A 26 -10.99 33.12 -8.33
CA GLU A 26 -11.78 34.29 -8.72
C GLU A 26 -11.13 35.59 -8.25
N GLU A 27 -10.55 35.61 -7.05
CA GLU A 27 -9.84 36.79 -6.55
C GLU A 27 -8.54 37.05 -7.32
N LEU A 28 -7.78 36.00 -7.68
CA LEU A 28 -6.65 36.13 -8.60
C LEU A 28 -7.10 36.72 -9.94
N LYS A 29 -8.19 36.21 -10.52
CA LYS A 29 -8.75 36.71 -11.78
C LYS A 29 -9.15 38.20 -11.67
N SER A 30 -9.78 38.59 -10.56
CA SER A 30 -10.13 39.99 -10.28
C SER A 30 -8.90 40.90 -10.24
N ARG A 31 -7.86 40.52 -9.48
CA ARG A 31 -6.61 41.29 -9.37
C ARG A 31 -5.90 41.43 -10.71
N LEU A 32 -5.85 40.36 -11.50
CA LEU A 32 -5.26 40.39 -12.85
C LEU A 32 -6.06 41.27 -13.82
N SER A 33 -7.39 41.30 -13.69
CA SER A 33 -8.24 42.19 -14.49
C SER A 33 -8.04 43.66 -14.11
N GLU A 34 -7.87 43.99 -12.83
CA GLU A 34 -7.53 45.34 -12.33
C GLU A 34 -6.20 45.85 -12.92
N MET A 35 -5.25 44.95 -13.22
CA MET A 35 -4.01 45.29 -13.91
C MET A 35 -4.20 45.61 -15.40
N GLY A 36 -5.40 45.40 -15.95
CA GLY A 36 -5.72 45.62 -17.36
C GLY A 36 -5.46 44.42 -18.26
N ILE A 37 -5.45 43.19 -17.73
CA ILE A 37 -5.44 41.97 -18.55
C ILE A 37 -6.87 41.69 -19.03
N PRO A 38 -7.12 41.57 -20.35
CA PRO A 38 -8.46 41.31 -20.89
C PRO A 38 -9.06 39.99 -20.38
N GLU A 39 -10.37 39.97 -20.14
CA GLU A 39 -11.06 38.79 -19.62
C GLU A 39 -10.96 37.58 -20.56
N GLU A 40 -10.97 37.82 -21.87
CA GLU A 40 -10.75 36.81 -22.90
C GLU A 40 -9.40 36.12 -22.78
N THR A 41 -8.36 36.85 -22.36
CA THR A 41 -7.00 36.33 -22.17
C THR A 41 -6.90 35.54 -20.86
N LEU A 42 -7.59 35.99 -19.80
CA LEU A 42 -7.59 35.32 -18.49
C LEU A 42 -8.13 33.89 -18.56
N GLY A 43 -9.27 33.69 -19.24
CA GLY A 43 -9.85 32.35 -19.42
C GLY A 43 -10.08 31.60 -18.09
N ASP A 44 -9.89 30.27 -18.11
CA ASP A 44 -9.83 29.47 -16.88
C ASP A 44 -8.38 29.38 -16.38
N LEU A 45 -8.14 29.90 -15.17
CA LEU A 45 -6.84 29.89 -14.51
C LEU A 45 -6.58 28.56 -13.79
N THR A 46 -7.03 27.43 -14.34
CA THR A 46 -6.77 26.12 -13.73
C THR A 46 -5.80 25.31 -14.59
N PRO A 47 -4.62 24.92 -14.07
CA PRO A 47 -4.00 25.35 -12.80
C PRO A 47 -3.49 26.80 -12.83
N MET A 48 -3.47 27.48 -11.68
CA MET A 48 -3.20 28.93 -11.61
C MET A 48 -1.77 29.28 -12.07
N TYR A 49 -0.76 28.61 -11.52
CA TYR A 49 0.64 28.91 -11.80
C TYR A 49 1.02 28.79 -13.29
N GLU A 50 0.67 27.67 -13.91
CA GLU A 50 0.92 27.41 -15.32
C GLU A 50 0.18 28.42 -16.23
N ASN A 51 -1.01 28.85 -15.82
CA ASN A 51 -1.73 29.91 -16.53
C ASN A 51 -1.10 31.30 -16.34
N LEU A 52 -0.49 31.60 -15.19
CA LEU A 52 0.29 32.83 -15.03
C LEU A 52 1.52 32.85 -15.97
N LEU A 53 2.19 31.71 -16.15
CA LEU A 53 3.28 31.57 -17.12
C LEU A 53 2.80 31.81 -18.56
N ARG A 54 1.63 31.25 -18.92
CA ARG A 54 0.97 31.48 -20.21
C ARG A 54 0.64 32.97 -20.41
N LEU A 55 0.02 33.60 -19.41
CA LEU A 55 -0.37 35.01 -19.46
C LEU A 55 0.84 35.93 -19.60
N SER A 56 1.92 35.68 -18.88
CA SER A 56 3.17 36.44 -19.03
C SER A 56 3.69 36.37 -20.47
N ARG A 57 3.68 35.19 -21.10
CA ARG A 57 4.11 35.01 -22.50
C ARG A 57 3.18 35.70 -23.51
N GLU A 58 1.87 35.65 -23.30
CA GLU A 58 0.88 36.22 -24.23
C GLU A 58 0.77 37.75 -24.11
N THR A 59 0.88 38.29 -22.90
CA THR A 59 0.69 39.72 -22.63
C THR A 59 2.00 40.51 -22.59
N GLY A 60 3.15 39.83 -22.50
CA GLY A 60 4.46 40.43 -22.31
C GLY A 60 4.69 41.00 -20.90
N ARG A 61 3.79 40.73 -19.95
CA ARG A 61 3.94 41.17 -18.55
C ARG A 61 4.99 40.33 -17.82
N ASP A 62 5.63 40.94 -16.84
CA ASP A 62 6.60 40.26 -16.00
C ASP A 62 5.93 39.14 -15.21
N PHE A 63 6.49 37.93 -15.28
CA PHE A 63 5.93 36.78 -14.58
C PHE A 63 6.00 36.95 -13.07
N GLY A 64 7.06 37.57 -12.54
CA GLY A 64 7.23 37.81 -11.11
C GLY A 64 6.12 38.69 -10.53
N GLU A 65 5.72 39.74 -11.26
CA GLU A 65 4.60 40.61 -10.91
C GLU A 65 3.26 39.85 -10.86
N LEU A 66 2.98 39.01 -11.86
CA LEU A 66 1.75 38.19 -11.86
C LEU A 66 1.78 37.15 -10.74
N TYR A 67 2.95 36.56 -10.50
CA TYR A 67 3.15 35.51 -9.52
C TYR A 67 3.06 36.01 -8.09
N SER A 68 3.57 37.21 -7.79
CA SER A 68 3.49 37.77 -6.44
C SER A 68 2.06 37.91 -5.94
N ILE A 69 1.10 38.22 -6.83
CA ILE A 69 -0.32 38.27 -6.50
C ILE A 69 -0.84 36.91 -6.03
N LEU A 70 -0.46 35.82 -6.72
CA LEU A 70 -0.83 34.47 -6.30
C LEU A 70 -0.20 34.12 -4.94
N VAL A 71 1.07 34.48 -4.73
CA VAL A 71 1.75 34.24 -3.45
C VAL A 71 1.07 35.00 -2.30
N GLU A 72 0.73 36.28 -2.49
CA GLU A 72 0.01 37.10 -1.51
C GLU A 72 -1.33 36.45 -1.13
N LEU A 73 -2.11 36.03 -2.13
CA LEU A 73 -3.40 35.36 -1.92
C LEU A 73 -3.23 34.01 -1.19
N GLU A 74 -2.22 33.20 -1.55
CA GLU A 74 -1.89 31.96 -0.83
C GLU A 74 -1.53 32.25 0.63
N VAL A 75 -0.67 33.24 0.89
CA VAL A 75 -0.24 33.66 2.23
C VAL A 75 -1.40 34.19 3.08
N GLU A 76 -2.33 34.94 2.48
CA GLU A 76 -3.57 35.39 3.13
C GLU A 76 -4.45 34.20 3.50
N ARG A 77 -4.65 33.26 2.57
CA ARG A 77 -5.43 32.04 2.81
C ARG A 77 -4.88 31.21 3.98
N ILE A 78 -3.55 31.16 4.15
CA ILE A 78 -2.93 30.41 5.26
C ILE A 78 -3.22 31.04 6.62
N ARG A 79 -3.53 32.33 6.74
CA ARG A 79 -3.74 33.00 8.05
C ARG A 79 -4.88 32.38 8.86
N ASP A 80 -5.92 31.92 8.18
CA ASP A 80 -7.09 31.27 8.79
C ASP A 80 -7.05 29.74 8.65
N SER A 81 -5.89 29.18 8.31
CA SER A 81 -5.73 27.73 8.15
C SER A 81 -5.72 26.99 9.49
N PHE A 82 -5.96 25.69 9.44
CA PHE A 82 -5.99 24.80 10.59
C PHE A 82 -5.30 23.46 10.27
N LEU A 83 -4.76 22.80 11.28
CA LEU A 83 -4.33 21.40 11.15
C LEU A 83 -5.54 20.48 11.16
N PHE A 84 -5.54 19.47 10.29
CA PHE A 84 -6.51 18.39 10.39
C PHE A 84 -6.31 17.59 11.69
N ASP A 85 -7.42 17.11 12.24
CA ASP A 85 -7.41 16.30 13.47
C ASP A 85 -6.60 15.01 13.26
N GLY A 86 -5.68 14.71 14.18
CA GLY A 86 -4.78 13.54 14.11
C GLY A 86 -3.44 13.78 13.39
N VAL A 87 -3.18 14.96 12.81
CA VAL A 87 -1.88 15.26 12.15
C VAL A 87 -0.71 15.07 13.11
N LEU A 88 -0.77 15.69 14.30
CA LEU A 88 0.31 15.60 15.27
C LEU A 88 0.55 14.17 15.75
N ASP A 89 -0.50 13.37 15.89
CA ASP A 89 -0.38 11.96 16.28
C ASP A 89 0.40 11.15 15.23
N VAL A 90 0.09 11.36 13.95
CA VAL A 90 0.83 10.72 12.84
C VAL A 90 2.29 11.16 12.80
N LEU A 91 2.55 12.47 12.88
CA LEU A 91 3.90 13.00 12.82
C LEU A 91 4.76 12.53 14.00
N ASN A 92 4.21 12.52 15.22
CA ASN A 92 4.88 11.96 16.39
C ASN A 92 5.12 10.46 16.25
N PHE A 93 4.12 9.70 15.79
CA PHE A 93 4.23 8.26 15.58
C PHE A 93 5.37 7.87 14.63
N LEU A 94 5.55 8.63 13.54
CA LEU A 94 6.62 8.44 12.55
C LEU A 94 7.98 8.84 13.13
N ARG A 95 8.06 10.01 13.80
CA ARG A 95 9.28 10.48 14.47
C ARG A 95 9.79 9.49 15.51
N ASP A 96 8.91 8.96 16.37
CA ASP A 96 9.25 7.97 17.40
C ASP A 96 9.81 6.67 16.83
N ARG A 97 9.57 6.40 15.54
CA ARG A 97 10.06 5.24 14.79
C ARG A 97 11.30 5.54 13.96
N GLY A 98 11.79 6.79 13.97
CA GLY A 98 12.90 7.23 13.14
C GLY A 98 12.60 7.13 11.65
N VAL A 99 11.34 7.36 11.25
CA VAL A 99 10.95 7.48 9.85
C VAL A 99 11.14 8.93 9.44
N GLU A 100 11.92 9.16 8.37
CA GLU A 100 12.13 10.50 7.82
C GLU A 100 10.84 11.03 7.21
N MET A 101 10.67 12.35 7.25
CA MET A 101 9.49 13.01 6.71
C MET A 101 9.90 14.19 5.83
N ALA A 102 9.18 14.36 4.72
CA ALA A 102 9.37 15.46 3.80
C ALA A 102 8.03 16.02 3.32
N ILE A 103 8.04 17.26 2.82
CA ILE A 103 6.89 17.90 2.16
C ILE A 103 7.11 17.95 0.65
N MET A 104 6.06 17.62 -0.11
CA MET A 104 5.97 17.82 -1.56
C MET A 104 4.66 18.55 -1.90
N THR A 105 4.74 19.85 -2.16
CA THR A 105 3.56 20.70 -2.40
C THR A 105 3.65 21.49 -3.71
N ARG A 106 2.48 21.87 -4.23
CA ARG A 106 2.31 22.83 -5.32
C ARG A 106 2.15 24.27 -4.84
N SER A 107 2.11 24.52 -3.52
CA SER A 107 2.06 25.86 -2.93
C SER A 107 3.41 26.56 -3.04
N SER A 108 3.41 27.90 -2.97
CA SER A 108 4.66 28.68 -2.90
C SER A 108 5.46 28.35 -1.63
N ARG A 109 6.78 28.57 -1.69
CA ARG A 109 7.69 28.43 -0.55
C ARG A 109 7.28 29.31 0.61
N GLU A 110 6.89 30.56 0.34
CA GLU A 110 6.47 31.50 1.38
C GLU A 110 5.22 31.01 2.12
N ALA A 111 4.15 30.66 1.40
CA ALA A 111 2.92 30.16 2.01
C ALA A 111 3.15 28.84 2.76
N THR A 112 3.95 27.93 2.18
CA THR A 112 4.29 26.64 2.78
C THR A 112 5.03 26.81 4.11
N MET A 113 6.11 27.58 4.12
CA MET A 113 6.92 27.78 5.34
C MET A 113 6.09 28.47 6.43
N LYS A 114 5.29 29.48 6.06
CA LYS A 114 4.39 30.15 7.00
C LYS A 114 3.37 29.20 7.61
N ALA A 115 2.79 28.30 6.81
CA ALA A 115 1.83 27.31 7.32
C ALA A 115 2.50 26.35 8.31
N LEU A 116 3.68 25.83 7.97
CA LEU A 116 4.44 24.92 8.85
C LEU A 116 4.81 25.59 10.18
N GLU A 117 5.29 26.84 10.13
CA GLU A 117 5.69 27.61 11.31
C GLU A 117 4.49 27.96 12.19
N MET A 118 3.40 28.45 11.59
CA MET A 118 2.19 28.85 12.30
C MET A 118 1.57 27.68 13.05
N HIS A 119 1.64 26.48 12.47
CA HIS A 119 1.12 25.25 13.08
C HIS A 119 2.16 24.49 13.93
N GLY A 120 3.39 24.99 14.02
CA GLY A 120 4.45 24.40 14.85
C GLY A 120 4.93 23.03 14.38
N ILE A 121 4.83 22.73 13.08
CA ILE A 121 5.19 21.42 12.50
C ILE A 121 6.45 21.45 11.61
N SER A 122 7.12 22.60 11.46
CA SER A 122 8.35 22.73 10.65
C SER A 122 9.43 21.70 11.02
N GLU A 123 9.67 21.50 12.31
CA GLU A 123 10.72 20.60 12.84
C GLU A 123 10.46 19.10 12.62
N TYR A 124 9.31 18.72 12.04
CA TYR A 124 9.07 17.33 11.64
C TYR A 124 9.69 17.00 10.28
N PHE A 125 9.94 17.99 9.43
CA PHE A 125 10.30 17.75 8.03
C PHE A 125 11.76 18.10 7.78
N SER A 126 12.56 17.09 7.44
CA SER A 126 13.97 17.26 7.10
C SER A 126 14.17 17.94 5.74
N LEU A 127 13.13 17.93 4.88
CA LEU A 127 13.15 18.53 3.56
C LEU A 127 11.75 19.02 3.16
N VAL A 128 11.68 20.24 2.63
CA VAL A 128 10.45 20.84 2.07
C VAL A 128 10.72 21.20 0.62
N SER A 129 10.02 20.53 -0.30
CA SER A 129 10.05 20.77 -1.74
C SER A 129 8.74 21.42 -2.18
N THR A 130 8.82 22.66 -2.63
CA THR A 130 7.67 23.45 -3.06
C THR A 130 7.68 23.66 -4.57
N ARG A 131 6.68 24.40 -5.06
CA ARG A 131 6.62 24.81 -6.46
C ARG A 131 7.79 25.67 -6.90
N ASP A 132 8.36 26.45 -5.98
CA ASP A 132 9.44 27.40 -6.30
C ASP A 132 10.82 26.74 -6.44
N ASP A 133 10.93 25.47 -6.04
CA ASP A 133 12.22 24.75 -5.99
C ASP A 133 12.52 23.96 -7.26
N VAL A 134 11.56 23.87 -8.18
CA VAL A 134 11.60 23.00 -9.35
C VAL A 134 11.05 23.68 -10.60
N SER A 135 11.38 23.15 -11.78
CA SER A 135 10.77 23.63 -13.01
C SER A 135 9.32 23.12 -13.16
N PRO A 136 8.48 23.77 -13.98
CA PRO A 136 7.10 23.31 -14.23
C PRO A 136 7.01 21.85 -14.73
N GLU A 137 8.05 21.37 -15.42
CA GLU A 137 8.13 20.00 -15.96
C GLU A 137 8.44 18.95 -14.89
N GLU A 138 8.98 19.37 -13.74
CA GLU A 138 9.31 18.52 -12.59
C GLU A 138 8.22 18.55 -11.51
N LEU A 139 7.31 19.53 -11.56
CA LEU A 139 6.25 19.75 -10.58
C LEU A 139 5.19 18.62 -10.63
N LYS A 140 4.69 18.18 -9.46
CA LYS A 140 3.61 17.19 -9.41
C LYS A 140 2.42 17.64 -10.28
N PRO A 141 1.85 16.79 -11.15
CA PRO A 141 1.77 15.33 -11.03
C PRO A 141 2.95 14.56 -11.65
N LYS A 142 3.99 15.24 -12.12
CA LYS A 142 5.25 14.61 -12.55
C LYS A 142 6.09 14.18 -11.36
N ALA A 143 6.96 13.20 -11.56
CA ALA A 143 7.80 12.64 -10.51
C ALA A 143 8.99 13.51 -10.07
N GLY A 144 9.34 14.58 -10.79
CA GLY A 144 10.62 15.30 -10.58
C GLY A 144 10.85 15.82 -9.16
N GLN A 145 9.84 16.40 -8.50
CA GLN A 145 9.93 16.76 -7.09
C GLN A 145 10.24 15.55 -6.20
N LEU A 146 9.49 14.45 -6.38
CA LEU A 146 9.63 13.24 -5.59
C LEU A 146 11.00 12.57 -5.80
N GLU A 147 11.52 12.55 -7.03
CA GLU A 147 12.85 12.04 -7.35
C GLU A 147 13.95 12.82 -6.61
N ARG A 148 13.85 14.15 -6.57
CA ARG A 148 14.80 15.00 -5.84
C ARG A 148 14.75 14.74 -4.34
N ILE A 149 13.55 14.63 -3.77
CA ILE A 149 13.36 14.29 -2.36
C ILE A 149 14.02 12.95 -2.07
N ILE A 150 13.66 11.90 -2.81
CA ILE A 150 14.19 10.54 -2.62
C ILE A 150 15.72 10.50 -2.75
N GLY A 151 16.27 11.19 -3.75
CA GLY A 151 17.71 11.32 -3.95
C GLY A 151 18.42 11.96 -2.77
N ALA A 152 17.82 12.97 -2.12
CA ALA A 152 18.38 13.62 -0.95
C ALA A 152 18.45 12.70 0.28
N PHE A 153 17.47 11.80 0.45
CA PHE A 153 17.45 10.82 1.54
C PHE A 153 18.20 9.51 1.22
N GLY A 154 18.53 9.25 -0.04
CA GLY A 154 19.22 8.03 -0.45
C GLY A 154 18.40 6.75 -0.19
N VAL A 155 17.08 6.84 -0.32
CA VAL A 155 16.14 5.74 -0.07
C VAL A 155 15.65 5.12 -1.38
N GLU A 156 15.42 3.80 -1.38
CA GLU A 156 14.80 3.12 -2.52
C GLU A 156 13.30 3.49 -2.63
N PRO A 157 12.73 3.67 -3.84
CA PRO A 157 11.32 4.01 -4.00
C PRO A 157 10.36 3.07 -3.26
N THR A 158 10.64 1.76 -3.22
CA THR A 158 9.81 0.77 -2.52
C THR A 158 9.73 0.95 -1.00
N ARG A 159 10.53 1.85 -0.44
CA ARG A 159 10.58 2.24 0.98
C ARG A 159 10.03 3.63 1.25
N VAL A 160 9.43 4.25 0.24
CA VAL A 160 8.83 5.58 0.28
C VAL A 160 7.32 5.44 0.29
N LEU A 161 6.67 6.18 1.17
CA LEU A 161 5.21 6.29 1.24
C LEU A 161 4.82 7.74 0.96
N VAL A 162 4.08 7.98 -0.11
CA VAL A 162 3.53 9.29 -0.45
C VAL A 162 2.10 9.39 0.08
N VAL A 163 1.79 10.47 0.78
CA VAL A 163 0.48 10.70 1.38
C VAL A 163 -0.08 12.01 0.83
N GLY A 164 -1.27 11.95 0.24
CA GLY A 164 -1.96 13.12 -0.30
C GLY A 164 -3.48 12.94 -0.29
N ASP A 165 -4.22 14.00 -0.57
CA ASP A 165 -5.68 13.98 -0.67
C ASP A 165 -6.19 14.09 -2.11
N HIS A 166 -5.28 14.23 -3.08
CA HIS A 166 -5.58 14.38 -4.49
C HIS A 166 -4.76 13.43 -5.38
N GLY A 167 -5.30 13.09 -6.56
CA GLY A 167 -4.59 12.21 -7.51
C GLY A 167 -3.24 12.78 -8.01
N TYR A 168 -3.03 14.09 -7.90
CA TYR A 168 -1.76 14.75 -8.25
C TYR A 168 -0.62 14.34 -7.31
N ASP A 169 -0.94 13.92 -6.09
CA ASP A 169 0.03 13.48 -5.09
C ASP A 169 0.41 12.02 -5.31
N ILE A 170 -0.56 11.23 -5.79
CA ILE A 170 -0.45 9.79 -5.98
C ILE A 170 0.29 9.45 -7.28
N LEU A 171 0.07 10.21 -8.35
CA LEU A 171 0.69 9.96 -9.65
C LEU A 171 2.24 9.91 -9.62
N PRO A 172 2.94 10.87 -8.99
CA PRO A 172 4.39 10.80 -8.83
C PRO A 172 4.88 9.49 -8.20
N ALA A 173 4.20 9.03 -7.15
CA ALA A 173 4.57 7.80 -6.45
C ALA A 173 4.50 6.58 -7.37
N ARG A 174 3.40 6.47 -8.13
CA ARG A 174 3.18 5.37 -9.07
C ARG A 174 4.22 5.35 -10.20
N GLU A 175 4.58 6.52 -10.72
CA GLU A 175 5.55 6.66 -11.82
C GLU A 175 6.91 6.04 -11.47
N ILE A 176 7.36 6.21 -10.23
CA ILE A 176 8.68 5.76 -9.77
C ILE A 176 8.64 4.46 -8.95
N GLY A 177 7.45 3.89 -8.71
CA GLY A 177 7.27 2.66 -7.93
C GLY A 177 7.35 2.84 -6.40
N ALA A 178 7.07 4.05 -5.90
CA ALA A 178 6.83 4.30 -4.49
C ALA A 178 5.39 3.92 -4.08
N LEU A 179 5.18 3.73 -2.78
CA LEU A 179 3.87 3.43 -2.21
C LEU A 179 3.08 4.73 -2.03
N SER A 180 1.76 4.62 -2.05
CA SER A 180 0.86 5.78 -1.97
C SER A 180 -0.34 5.56 -1.05
N VAL A 181 -0.72 6.60 -0.31
CA VAL A 181 -1.95 6.65 0.49
C VAL A 181 -2.76 7.87 0.07
N MET A 182 -4.03 7.65 -0.26
CA MET A 182 -4.97 8.72 -0.53
C MET A 182 -5.89 8.96 0.68
N ILE A 183 -5.93 10.20 1.16
CA ILE A 183 -6.91 10.67 2.15
C ILE A 183 -8.17 11.10 1.41
N THR A 184 -9.32 10.52 1.75
CA THR A 184 -10.56 10.62 0.95
C THR A 184 -11.67 11.48 1.61
N GLY A 185 -11.57 11.75 2.91
CA GLY A 185 -12.57 12.52 3.67
C GLY A 185 -12.32 14.03 3.69
N HIS A 186 -11.09 14.48 3.45
CA HIS A 186 -10.79 15.91 3.40
C HIS A 186 -11.21 16.50 2.06
N THR A 187 -12.22 17.36 2.06
CA THR A 187 -12.65 18.11 0.86
C THR A 187 -12.14 19.54 0.86
N ALA A 188 -11.82 20.09 2.05
CA ALA A 188 -11.26 21.42 2.23
C ALA A 188 -9.80 21.45 1.77
N GLY A 189 -9.57 21.85 0.51
CA GLY A 189 -8.22 21.89 -0.10
C GLY A 189 -8.09 21.07 -1.38
N ARG A 190 -9.07 20.22 -1.71
CA ARG A 190 -9.02 19.47 -2.97
C ARG A 190 -9.12 20.38 -4.18
N MET A 191 -8.27 20.11 -5.17
CA MET A 191 -8.47 20.63 -6.52
C MET A 191 -9.76 20.04 -7.12
N SER A 192 -10.46 20.83 -7.96
CA SER A 192 -11.81 20.51 -8.45
C SER A 192 -11.90 19.41 -9.51
N PHE A 193 -10.81 18.72 -9.85
CA PHE A 193 -10.74 17.78 -10.98
C PHE A 193 -10.26 16.40 -10.55
N SER A 194 -11.05 15.36 -10.81
CA SER A 194 -10.65 13.98 -10.54
C SER A 194 -9.58 13.51 -11.54
N VAL A 195 -8.42 13.10 -11.03
CA VAL A 195 -7.46 12.30 -11.80
C VAL A 195 -7.65 10.85 -11.39
N ASP A 196 -8.07 10.00 -12.34
CA ASP A 196 -8.20 8.57 -12.11
C ASP A 196 -6.83 7.97 -11.80
N SER A 197 -6.56 7.75 -10.52
CA SER A 197 -5.40 7.04 -10.03
C SER A 197 -5.83 6.12 -8.90
N THR A 198 -5.33 4.88 -8.92
CA THR A 198 -5.59 3.89 -7.87
C THR A 198 -4.41 3.91 -6.90
N PRO A 199 -4.54 4.48 -5.70
CA PRO A 199 -3.49 4.43 -4.70
C PRO A 199 -3.34 3.02 -4.12
N ASP A 200 -2.19 2.76 -3.49
CA ASP A 200 -1.93 1.49 -2.81
C ASP A 200 -2.82 1.32 -1.58
N PHE A 201 -3.10 2.42 -0.88
CA PHE A 201 -3.99 2.47 0.28
C PHE A 201 -4.91 3.70 0.26
N GLU A 202 -6.06 3.60 0.90
CA GLU A 202 -7.05 4.65 1.05
C GLU A 202 -7.52 4.73 2.50
N VAL A 203 -7.58 5.95 3.01
CA VAL A 203 -8.09 6.23 4.36
C VAL A 203 -9.01 7.45 4.31
N GLN A 204 -9.90 7.57 5.29
CA GLN A 204 -10.83 8.71 5.34
C GLN A 204 -10.14 9.98 5.87
N ASP A 205 -9.27 9.84 6.87
CA ASP A 205 -8.67 10.96 7.59
C ASP A 205 -7.29 10.57 8.17
N MET A 206 -6.66 11.49 8.91
CA MET A 206 -5.35 11.26 9.54
C MET A 206 -5.38 10.20 10.66
N LYS A 207 -6.52 9.97 11.32
CA LYS A 207 -6.66 8.88 12.30
C LYS A 207 -6.70 7.52 11.61
N GLY A 208 -7.36 7.45 10.47
CA GLY A 208 -7.31 6.33 9.55
C GLY A 208 -5.89 6.08 9.06
N LEU A 209 -5.15 7.13 8.68
CA LEU A 209 -3.74 7.04 8.31
C LEU A 209 -2.89 6.48 9.46
N LEU A 210 -3.07 6.98 10.68
CA LEU A 210 -2.35 6.45 11.86
C LEU A 210 -2.63 4.95 12.02
N SER A 211 -3.89 4.54 11.98
CA SER A 211 -4.29 3.13 12.11
C SER A 211 -3.68 2.26 11.00
N LEU A 212 -3.66 2.76 9.76
CA LEU A 212 -3.01 2.12 8.63
C LEU A 212 -1.50 1.98 8.85
N LEU A 213 -0.82 3.06 9.25
CA LEU A 213 0.62 3.06 9.52
C LEU A 213 1.00 2.06 10.61
N GLU A 214 0.23 2.02 11.71
CA GLU A 214 0.43 1.02 12.75
C GLU A 214 0.32 -0.41 12.22
N ASN A 215 -0.64 -0.66 11.31
CA ASN A 215 -0.83 -1.96 10.69
C ASN A 215 0.34 -2.32 9.75
N ILE A 216 0.65 -1.48 8.76
CA ILE A 216 1.63 -1.80 7.71
C ILE A 216 3.07 -1.82 8.22
N LEU A 217 3.43 -1.00 9.22
CA LEU A 217 4.76 -1.00 9.83
C LEU A 217 4.97 -2.16 10.81
N ASN A 218 3.94 -2.98 11.04
CA ASN A 218 4.01 -4.18 11.87
C ASN A 218 3.33 -5.39 11.18
N THR A 219 3.65 -5.54 9.88
CA THR A 219 3.27 -6.69 9.06
C THR A 219 4.37 -7.73 9.08
N TYR A 220 4.02 -9.00 9.31
CA TYR A 220 4.92 -10.15 9.15
C TYR A 220 4.55 -10.96 7.91
N VAL A 221 5.56 -11.41 7.16
CA VAL A 221 5.39 -12.29 5.99
C VAL A 221 5.86 -13.69 6.36
N VAL A 222 4.93 -14.64 6.36
CA VAL A 222 5.18 -16.06 6.62
C VAL A 222 5.38 -16.78 5.29
N VAL A 223 6.56 -17.37 5.12
CA VAL A 223 6.98 -18.07 3.90
C VAL A 223 7.21 -19.55 4.23
N PRO A 224 6.20 -20.44 4.05
CA PRO A 224 6.40 -21.87 4.19
C PRO A 224 7.27 -22.40 3.03
N ALA A 225 8.29 -23.19 3.35
CA ALA A 225 9.24 -23.69 2.36
C ALA A 225 9.59 -25.16 2.59
N TYR A 226 9.52 -25.97 1.52
CA TYR A 226 9.97 -27.36 1.50
C TYR A 226 10.60 -27.71 0.15
N ASN A 227 11.92 -27.90 0.15
CA ASN A 227 12.74 -28.14 -1.03
C ASN A 227 12.52 -27.08 -2.14
N GLU A 228 12.81 -25.81 -1.82
CA GLU A 228 12.68 -24.63 -2.69
C GLU A 228 14.00 -23.91 -2.93
N GLU A 229 15.13 -24.64 -2.98
CA GLU A 229 16.45 -24.02 -3.19
C GLU A 229 16.56 -23.21 -4.50
N LYS A 230 15.73 -23.52 -5.50
CA LYS A 230 15.78 -22.87 -6.82
C LYS A 230 15.08 -21.52 -6.86
N THR A 231 14.07 -21.30 -6.02
CA THR A 231 13.15 -20.16 -6.13
C THR A 231 13.19 -19.26 -4.91
N LEU A 232 13.44 -19.82 -3.72
CA LEU A 232 13.36 -19.07 -2.46
C LEU A 232 14.29 -17.85 -2.43
N GLY A 233 15.47 -17.94 -3.05
CA GLY A 233 16.41 -16.82 -3.10
C GLY A 233 15.81 -15.56 -3.72
N GLY A 234 15.21 -15.69 -4.91
CA GLY A 234 14.56 -14.57 -5.61
C GLY A 234 13.29 -14.09 -4.91
N VAL A 235 12.48 -15.01 -4.38
CA VAL A 235 11.29 -14.66 -3.57
C VAL A 235 11.68 -13.78 -2.38
N LEU A 236 12.75 -14.12 -1.66
CA LEU A 236 13.21 -13.32 -0.54
C LEU A 236 13.79 -11.98 -0.98
N ASP A 237 14.49 -11.92 -2.13
CA ASP A 237 14.98 -10.65 -2.67
C ASP A 237 13.85 -9.68 -2.97
N ASP A 238 12.77 -10.15 -3.61
CA ASP A 238 11.60 -9.33 -3.90
C ASP A 238 10.90 -8.85 -2.63
N LEU A 239 10.71 -9.72 -1.63
CA LEU A 239 10.10 -9.36 -0.35
C LEU A 239 10.95 -8.33 0.42
N LEU A 240 12.27 -8.45 0.40
CA LEU A 240 13.20 -7.56 1.12
C LEU A 240 13.25 -6.13 0.55
N ARG A 241 12.69 -5.89 -0.64
CA ARG A 241 12.50 -4.54 -1.15
C ARG A 241 11.43 -3.75 -0.38
N TYR A 242 10.46 -4.45 0.23
CA TYR A 242 9.29 -3.85 0.88
C TYR A 242 9.18 -4.16 2.38
N PHE A 243 9.78 -5.24 2.85
CA PHE A 243 9.69 -5.70 4.24
C PHE A 243 11.07 -5.77 4.89
N ARG A 244 11.12 -5.53 6.20
CA ARG A 244 12.34 -5.68 6.98
C ARG A 244 12.71 -7.15 7.10
N ARG A 245 14.00 -7.46 7.30
CA ARG A 245 14.47 -8.85 7.48
C ARG A 245 13.78 -9.52 8.66
N GLU A 246 13.54 -8.77 9.72
CA GLU A 246 12.90 -9.21 10.96
C GLU A 246 11.39 -9.47 10.81
N GLU A 247 10.79 -8.97 9.74
CA GLU A 247 9.37 -9.15 9.42
C GLU A 247 9.13 -10.38 8.54
N ILE A 248 10.17 -10.93 7.91
CA ILE A 248 10.05 -12.12 7.05
C ILE A 248 10.42 -13.36 7.87
N VAL A 249 9.53 -14.35 7.85
CA VAL A 249 9.66 -15.60 8.61
C VAL A 249 9.55 -16.77 7.65
N VAL A 250 10.68 -17.36 7.32
CA VAL A 250 10.74 -18.60 6.54
C VAL A 250 10.54 -19.79 7.49
N VAL A 251 9.56 -20.63 7.17
CA VAL A 251 9.34 -21.90 7.88
C VAL A 251 9.85 -23.03 7.00
N ASN A 252 11.09 -23.45 7.25
CA ASN A 252 11.71 -24.59 6.58
C ASN A 252 11.15 -25.91 7.13
N ASP A 253 10.28 -26.56 6.37
CA ASP A 253 9.52 -27.74 6.79
C ASP A 253 10.30 -29.05 6.56
N GLY A 254 11.53 -29.11 7.10
CA GLY A 254 12.38 -30.30 7.03
C GLY A 254 12.98 -30.57 5.63
N SER A 255 13.32 -29.52 4.88
CA SER A 255 13.94 -29.65 3.55
C SER A 255 15.26 -30.45 3.59
N ARG A 256 15.53 -31.17 2.50
CA ARG A 256 16.75 -31.97 2.28
C ARG A 256 17.76 -31.29 1.35
N ASP A 257 17.38 -30.16 0.78
CA ASP A 257 18.18 -29.35 -0.14
C ASP A 257 18.72 -28.09 0.56
N ARG A 258 19.23 -27.12 -0.22
CA ARG A 258 19.83 -25.89 0.34
C ARG A 258 18.83 -24.82 0.79
N THR A 259 17.53 -25.10 0.83
CA THR A 259 16.46 -24.15 1.22
C THR A 259 16.78 -23.40 2.52
N ARG A 260 17.18 -24.13 3.57
CA ARG A 260 17.51 -23.55 4.88
C ARG A 260 18.73 -22.63 4.83
N GLU A 261 19.74 -23.01 4.09
CA GLU A 261 20.99 -22.24 3.94
C GLU A 261 20.71 -20.93 3.21
N ILE A 262 19.95 -21.00 2.11
CA ILE A 262 19.55 -19.83 1.32
C ILE A 262 18.77 -18.84 2.19
N ALA A 263 17.75 -19.32 2.92
CA ALA A 263 16.99 -18.47 3.83
C ALA A 263 17.88 -17.77 4.86
N ARG A 264 18.79 -18.51 5.50
CA ARG A 264 19.74 -17.95 6.48
C ARG A 264 20.68 -16.93 5.86
N SER A 265 21.16 -17.16 4.64
CA SER A 265 22.07 -16.23 3.95
C SER A 265 21.44 -14.87 3.67
N LYS A 266 20.10 -14.79 3.55
CA LYS A 266 19.36 -13.52 3.37
C LYS A 266 19.16 -12.74 4.69
N GLY A 267 19.46 -13.35 5.83
CA GLY A 267 19.34 -12.73 7.17
C GLY A 267 17.92 -12.64 7.71
N VAL A 268 16.96 -13.35 7.12
CA VAL A 268 15.56 -13.42 7.61
C VAL A 268 15.41 -14.40 8.77
N HIS A 269 14.29 -14.35 9.48
CA HIS A 269 14.00 -15.36 10.51
C HIS A 269 13.73 -16.71 9.86
N VAL A 270 14.36 -17.78 10.39
CA VAL A 270 14.19 -19.14 9.88
C VAL A 270 13.78 -20.08 11.01
N LEU A 271 12.53 -20.55 10.95
CA LEU A 271 12.00 -21.62 11.79
C LEU A 271 12.21 -22.94 11.06
N THR A 272 12.61 -24.00 11.76
CA THR A 272 12.90 -25.29 11.12
C THR A 272 12.18 -26.41 11.85
N HIS A 273 11.39 -27.18 11.10
CA HIS A 273 10.86 -28.45 11.59
C HIS A 273 11.91 -29.56 11.39
N LEU A 274 12.00 -30.45 12.39
CA LEU A 274 12.89 -31.62 12.31
C LEU A 274 12.36 -32.68 11.33
N VAL A 275 11.04 -32.75 11.16
CA VAL A 275 10.35 -33.62 10.22
C VAL A 275 9.38 -32.78 9.40
N ASN A 276 9.13 -33.15 8.14
CA ASN A 276 8.14 -32.49 7.31
C ASN A 276 6.75 -32.65 7.93
N ARG A 277 6.14 -31.53 8.35
CA ARG A 277 4.80 -31.46 8.92
C ARG A 277 3.75 -31.05 7.91
N GLY A 278 4.14 -30.73 6.68
CA GLY A 278 3.27 -30.25 5.62
C GLY A 278 2.96 -28.76 5.72
N LEU A 279 2.30 -28.25 4.68
CA LEU A 279 1.96 -26.84 4.52
C LEU A 279 1.22 -26.26 5.74
N GLY A 280 0.25 -26.98 6.29
CA GLY A 280 -0.54 -26.49 7.41
C GLY A 280 0.25 -26.44 8.71
N GLY A 281 1.13 -27.42 8.95
CA GLY A 281 2.07 -27.37 10.07
C GLY A 281 3.05 -26.19 9.97
N ALA A 282 3.54 -25.92 8.76
CA ALA A 282 4.44 -24.79 8.48
C ALA A 282 3.74 -23.43 8.68
N LEU A 283 2.54 -23.27 8.11
CA LEU A 283 1.71 -22.07 8.28
C LEU A 283 1.36 -21.82 9.75
N GLY A 284 0.89 -22.85 10.47
CA GLY A 284 0.56 -22.74 11.89
C GLY A 284 1.75 -22.29 12.74
N THR A 285 2.95 -22.81 12.44
CA THR A 285 4.18 -22.41 13.14
C THR A 285 4.55 -20.95 12.84
N GLY A 286 4.50 -20.54 11.58
CA GLY A 286 4.82 -19.16 11.17
C GLY A 286 3.82 -18.13 11.71
N ILE A 287 2.51 -18.41 11.63
CA ILE A 287 1.46 -17.55 12.17
C ILE A 287 1.60 -17.42 13.69
N ALA A 288 1.81 -18.53 14.39
CA ALA A 288 2.02 -18.50 15.84
C ALA A 288 3.30 -17.76 16.24
N TYR A 289 4.34 -17.80 15.43
CA TYR A 289 5.54 -16.97 15.64
C TYR A 289 5.22 -15.48 15.46
N ALA A 290 4.59 -15.10 14.35
CA ALA A 290 4.22 -13.71 14.07
C ALA A 290 3.32 -13.11 15.17
N LEU A 291 2.32 -13.86 15.65
CA LEU A 291 1.47 -13.44 16.77
C LEU A 291 2.26 -13.17 18.06
N ARG A 292 3.26 -14.02 18.39
CA ARG A 292 4.15 -13.81 19.55
C ARG A 292 5.05 -12.60 19.40
N ARG A 293 5.31 -12.16 18.16
CA ARG A 293 6.03 -10.91 17.85
C ARG A 293 5.11 -9.69 17.79
N ASN A 294 3.85 -9.85 18.22
CA ASN A 294 2.82 -8.81 18.20
C ASN A 294 2.54 -8.26 16.80
N ALA A 295 2.64 -9.10 15.77
CA ALA A 295 2.26 -8.74 14.41
C ALA A 295 0.83 -8.18 14.38
N ARG A 296 0.62 -7.03 13.73
CA ARG A 296 -0.71 -6.47 13.48
C ARG A 296 -1.34 -7.05 12.22
N LEU A 297 -0.52 -7.33 11.22
CA LEU A 297 -0.88 -8.04 10.01
C LEU A 297 0.02 -9.25 9.79
N ILE A 298 -0.54 -10.31 9.24
CA ILE A 298 0.20 -11.51 8.85
C ILE A 298 -0.13 -11.81 7.38
N LEU A 299 0.88 -11.83 6.54
CA LEU A 299 0.79 -12.17 5.12
C LEU A 299 1.38 -13.57 4.91
N THR A 300 0.73 -14.45 4.17
CA THR A 300 1.33 -15.72 3.75
C THR A 300 1.77 -15.61 2.30
N PHE A 301 2.96 -16.12 1.98
CA PHE A 301 3.55 -16.00 0.65
C PHE A 301 4.30 -17.29 0.29
N ASP A 302 3.96 -17.90 -0.85
CA ASP A 302 4.56 -19.18 -1.25
C ASP A 302 6.02 -19.01 -1.72
N ALA A 303 6.87 -19.99 -1.39
CA ALA A 303 8.30 -19.99 -1.70
C ALA A 303 8.64 -20.43 -3.15
N ASP A 304 7.66 -20.79 -3.96
CA ASP A 304 7.82 -21.37 -5.30
C ASP A 304 7.93 -20.34 -6.43
N GLY A 305 7.78 -19.05 -6.11
CA GLY A 305 7.87 -17.94 -7.06
C GLY A 305 6.60 -17.71 -7.89
N GLN A 306 5.44 -18.25 -7.50
CA GLN A 306 4.19 -18.05 -8.25
C GLN A 306 3.45 -16.73 -7.95
N HIS A 307 3.82 -16.05 -6.87
CA HIS A 307 3.18 -14.80 -6.43
C HIS A 307 4.07 -13.59 -6.69
N LEU A 308 3.43 -12.46 -6.96
CA LEU A 308 4.08 -11.16 -7.08
C LEU A 308 3.91 -10.36 -5.78
N VAL A 309 4.94 -9.60 -5.38
CA VAL A 309 4.84 -8.74 -4.19
C VAL A 309 3.77 -7.65 -4.37
N SER A 310 3.59 -7.14 -5.60
CA SER A 310 2.50 -6.22 -5.93
C SER A 310 1.11 -6.81 -5.61
N ASP A 311 0.94 -8.11 -5.80
CA ASP A 311 -0.32 -8.79 -5.51
C ASP A 311 -0.48 -8.98 -4.01
N ALA A 312 0.62 -9.21 -3.31
CA ALA A 312 0.68 -9.28 -1.86
C ALA A 312 0.23 -7.95 -1.22
N LEU A 313 0.69 -6.81 -1.75
CA LEU A 313 0.25 -5.49 -1.32
C LEU A 313 -1.25 -5.28 -1.58
N ARG A 314 -1.76 -5.67 -2.75
CA ARG A 314 -3.20 -5.59 -3.07
C ARG A 314 -4.05 -6.47 -2.16
N VAL A 315 -3.62 -7.69 -1.86
CA VAL A 315 -4.29 -8.61 -0.91
C VAL A 315 -4.26 -8.04 0.52
N MET A 316 -3.17 -7.35 0.88
CA MET A 316 -3.02 -6.74 2.19
C MET A 316 -3.91 -5.49 2.37
N LYS A 317 -4.09 -4.68 1.33
CA LYS A 317 -4.86 -3.40 1.33
C LYS A 317 -6.14 -3.43 2.17
N PRO A 318 -7.16 -4.28 1.89
CA PRO A 318 -8.43 -4.24 2.62
C PRO A 318 -8.31 -4.62 4.10
N VAL A 319 -7.29 -5.41 4.47
CA VAL A 319 -7.05 -5.77 5.88
C VAL A 319 -6.29 -4.66 6.59
N ALA A 320 -5.31 -4.05 5.92
CA ALA A 320 -4.54 -2.93 6.45
C ALA A 320 -5.41 -1.69 6.69
N GLU A 321 -6.40 -1.45 5.83
CA GLU A 321 -7.40 -0.37 5.95
C GLU A 321 -8.53 -0.70 6.96
N GLY A 322 -8.53 -1.89 7.54
CA GLY A 322 -9.56 -2.30 8.51
C GLY A 322 -10.94 -2.62 7.91
N LEU A 323 -11.05 -2.71 6.58
CA LEU A 323 -12.28 -3.06 5.85
C LEU A 323 -12.59 -4.57 5.92
N ALA A 324 -11.54 -5.39 6.05
CA ALA A 324 -11.65 -6.84 6.17
C ALA A 324 -10.76 -7.37 7.32
N ASP A 325 -11.11 -8.53 7.85
CA ASP A 325 -10.30 -9.21 8.87
C ASP A 325 -9.41 -10.30 8.24
N PHE A 326 -9.80 -10.77 7.05
CA PHE A 326 -9.11 -11.77 6.25
C PHE A 326 -9.28 -11.48 4.76
N ALA A 327 -8.18 -11.51 4.01
CA ALA A 327 -8.19 -11.39 2.56
C ALA A 327 -7.44 -12.57 1.93
N VAL A 328 -7.99 -13.07 0.82
CA VAL A 328 -7.36 -14.12 0.00
C VAL A 328 -7.21 -13.65 -1.43
N GLY A 329 -6.04 -13.87 -2.02
CA GLY A 329 -5.82 -13.61 -3.43
C GLY A 329 -6.54 -14.63 -4.30
N SER A 330 -7.34 -14.20 -5.27
CA SER A 330 -8.03 -15.09 -6.21
C SER A 330 -7.48 -14.95 -7.62
N ARG A 331 -6.92 -16.05 -8.14
CA ARG A 331 -6.46 -16.14 -9.54
C ARG A 331 -7.64 -16.22 -10.51
N LEU A 332 -8.79 -16.74 -10.03
CA LEU A 332 -10.00 -16.91 -10.83
C LEU A 332 -10.79 -15.62 -11.04
N LYS A 333 -10.56 -14.60 -10.19
CA LYS A 333 -11.04 -13.23 -10.40
C LYS A 333 -10.05 -12.35 -11.18
N GLY A 334 -8.86 -12.87 -11.48
CA GLY A 334 -7.83 -12.23 -12.30
C GLY A 334 -7.80 -12.73 -13.74
N ASP A 335 -6.64 -12.65 -14.40
CA ASP A 335 -6.45 -13.26 -15.71
C ASP A 335 -6.29 -14.78 -15.59
N THR A 336 -7.23 -15.52 -16.18
CA THR A 336 -7.27 -16.99 -16.14
C THR A 336 -6.63 -17.66 -17.36
N SER A 337 -6.09 -16.87 -18.30
CA SER A 337 -5.59 -17.33 -19.60
C SER A 337 -4.49 -18.41 -19.51
N GLN A 338 -3.71 -18.42 -18.43
CA GLN A 338 -2.56 -19.32 -18.24
C GLN A 338 -2.85 -20.51 -17.31
N MET A 339 -4.06 -20.63 -16.73
CA MET A 339 -4.36 -21.68 -15.74
C MET A 339 -4.71 -23.02 -16.42
N PRO A 340 -4.04 -24.14 -16.05
CA PRO A 340 -4.39 -25.46 -16.58
C PRO A 340 -5.83 -25.87 -16.21
N PHE A 341 -6.60 -26.34 -17.19
CA PHE A 341 -8.01 -26.74 -17.02
C PHE A 341 -8.24 -27.75 -15.88
N VAL A 342 -7.32 -28.70 -15.68
CA VAL A 342 -7.41 -29.70 -14.61
C VAL A 342 -7.28 -29.07 -13.22
N LYS A 343 -6.41 -28.08 -13.05
CA LYS A 343 -6.29 -27.32 -11.79
C LYS A 343 -7.54 -26.48 -11.52
N ARG A 344 -8.13 -25.90 -12.57
CA ARG A 344 -9.39 -25.13 -12.49
C ARG A 344 -10.55 -25.98 -11.98
N PHE A 345 -10.69 -27.22 -12.46
CA PHE A 345 -11.73 -28.14 -12.00
C PHE A 345 -11.54 -28.60 -10.54
N GLY A 346 -10.30 -28.91 -10.15
CA GLY A 346 -9.99 -29.27 -8.75
C GLY A 346 -10.28 -28.14 -7.77
N ASN A 347 -9.88 -26.91 -8.11
CA ASN A 347 -10.21 -25.72 -7.32
C ASN A 347 -11.72 -25.54 -7.22
N PHE A 348 -12.46 -25.63 -8.33
CA PHE A 348 -13.92 -25.50 -8.31
C PHE A 348 -14.61 -26.48 -7.34
N VAL A 349 -14.18 -27.74 -7.29
CA VAL A 349 -14.73 -28.73 -6.35
C VAL A 349 -14.42 -28.33 -4.90
N LEU A 350 -13.19 -27.92 -4.60
CA LEU A 350 -12.79 -27.48 -3.26
C LEU A 350 -13.46 -26.17 -2.86
N ASP A 351 -13.70 -25.27 -3.80
CA ASP A 351 -14.39 -24.00 -3.60
C ASP A 351 -15.87 -24.25 -3.30
N ALA A 352 -16.52 -25.18 -4.01
CA ALA A 352 -17.89 -25.59 -3.73
C ALA A 352 -18.01 -26.20 -2.32
N ILE A 353 -17.07 -27.05 -1.92
CA ILE A 353 -17.02 -27.63 -0.58
C ILE A 353 -16.81 -26.53 0.47
N THR A 354 -15.85 -25.64 0.24
CA THR A 354 -15.56 -24.51 1.13
C THR A 354 -16.80 -23.62 1.24
N ALA A 355 -17.53 -23.39 0.16
CA ALA A 355 -18.75 -22.58 0.16
C ALA A 355 -19.85 -23.18 1.04
N VAL A 356 -20.05 -24.50 0.96
CA VAL A 356 -21.02 -25.21 1.80
C VAL A 356 -20.66 -25.08 3.28
N PHE A 357 -19.38 -25.22 3.64
CA PHE A 357 -18.95 -25.22 5.04
C PHE A 357 -18.69 -23.84 5.65
N ALA A 358 -18.22 -22.89 4.85
CA ALA A 358 -18.01 -21.51 5.28
C ALA A 358 -19.31 -20.68 5.22
N GLY A 359 -20.37 -21.19 4.59
CA GLY A 359 -21.59 -20.44 4.33
C GLY A 359 -21.39 -19.23 3.39
N LYS A 360 -20.22 -19.16 2.73
CA LYS A 360 -19.79 -18.10 1.82
C LYS A 360 -18.92 -18.70 0.72
N TYR A 361 -19.25 -18.36 -0.52
CA TYR A 361 -18.44 -18.78 -1.67
C TYR A 361 -17.13 -17.97 -1.73
N VAL A 362 -16.01 -18.67 -1.76
CA VAL A 362 -14.68 -18.13 -2.05
C VAL A 362 -14.19 -18.80 -3.33
N SER A 363 -13.90 -17.99 -4.34
CA SER A 363 -13.59 -18.39 -5.71
C SER A 363 -12.19 -18.97 -5.93
N ASP A 364 -11.27 -18.88 -4.96
CA ASP A 364 -9.96 -19.55 -5.01
C ASP A 364 -9.48 -19.90 -3.60
N SER A 365 -10.14 -20.88 -2.99
CA SER A 365 -9.85 -21.31 -1.61
C SER A 365 -8.41 -21.78 -1.41
N GLN A 366 -7.77 -22.25 -2.50
CA GLN A 366 -6.45 -22.88 -2.49
C GLN A 366 -5.29 -21.90 -2.67
N SER A 367 -5.55 -20.61 -2.88
CA SER A 367 -4.48 -19.62 -3.06
C SER A 367 -3.63 -19.44 -1.80
N GLY A 368 -2.31 -19.63 -1.91
CA GLY A 368 -1.35 -19.45 -0.81
C GLY A 368 -1.17 -18.01 -0.35
N LEU A 369 -1.57 -17.03 -1.17
CA LEU A 369 -1.42 -15.61 -0.87
C LEU A 369 -2.63 -15.09 -0.09
N ARG A 370 -2.42 -14.81 1.21
CA ARG A 370 -3.47 -14.41 2.14
C ARG A 370 -2.96 -13.35 3.10
N CYS A 371 -3.84 -12.47 3.56
CA CYS A 371 -3.57 -11.52 4.62
C CYS A 371 -4.57 -11.69 5.77
N PHE A 372 -4.08 -11.63 7.00
CA PHE A 372 -4.86 -11.73 8.23
C PHE A 372 -4.63 -10.50 9.09
N SER A 373 -5.69 -9.97 9.67
CA SER A 373 -5.58 -9.15 10.87
C SER A 373 -5.09 -10.00 12.04
N ARG A 374 -4.45 -9.39 13.02
CA ARG A 374 -4.02 -10.06 14.27
C ARG A 374 -5.18 -10.81 14.93
N ASP A 375 -6.34 -10.17 15.07
CA ASP A 375 -7.50 -10.73 15.74
C ASP A 375 -8.06 -11.95 15.01
N CYS A 376 -8.09 -11.90 13.67
CA CYS A 376 -8.46 -13.04 12.84
C CYS A 376 -7.47 -14.20 13.04
N ALA A 377 -6.17 -13.93 12.88
CA ALA A 377 -5.13 -14.94 13.02
C ALA A 377 -5.11 -15.60 14.41
N ALA A 378 -5.40 -14.84 15.48
CA ALA A 378 -5.44 -15.35 16.84
C ALA A 378 -6.63 -16.28 17.12
N ARG A 379 -7.72 -16.17 16.34
CA ARG A 379 -8.93 -16.99 16.48
C ARG A 379 -8.92 -18.25 15.62
N ILE A 380 -8.12 -18.28 14.56
CA ILE A 380 -8.02 -19.42 13.65
C ILE A 380 -7.21 -20.55 14.29
N ARG A 381 -7.78 -21.76 14.28
CA ARG A 381 -7.11 -22.99 14.73
C ARG A 381 -6.83 -23.89 13.54
N ILE A 382 -5.57 -23.96 13.15
CA ILE A 382 -5.09 -24.88 12.13
C ILE A 382 -4.89 -26.26 12.76
N THR A 383 -5.59 -27.26 12.26
CA THR A 383 -5.50 -28.66 12.70
C THR A 383 -5.12 -29.60 11.56
N CYS A 384 -5.30 -29.16 10.30
CA CYS A 384 -4.82 -29.90 9.15
C CYS A 384 -3.35 -29.59 8.89
N ASP A 385 -2.51 -30.62 8.91
CA ASP A 385 -1.07 -30.50 8.69
C ASP A 385 -0.71 -30.32 7.19
N ARG A 386 -1.58 -30.75 6.27
CA ARG A 386 -1.30 -30.83 4.82
C ARG A 386 -2.20 -29.92 3.98
N TYR A 387 -2.36 -30.20 2.69
CA TYR A 387 -3.02 -29.33 1.70
C TYR A 387 -4.44 -28.85 2.07
N ALA A 388 -5.20 -29.62 2.86
CA ALA A 388 -6.54 -29.23 3.29
C ALA A 388 -6.57 -27.93 4.15
N VAL A 389 -5.41 -27.49 4.67
CA VAL A 389 -5.29 -26.26 5.46
C VAL A 389 -5.83 -25.03 4.75
N SER A 390 -5.71 -24.96 3.42
CA SER A 390 -6.17 -23.84 2.62
C SER A 390 -7.69 -23.60 2.78
N SER A 391 -8.48 -24.66 2.72
CA SER A 391 -9.93 -24.60 2.96
C SER A 391 -10.24 -24.46 4.44
N GLU A 392 -9.50 -25.13 5.32
CA GLU A 392 -9.67 -25.05 6.77
C GLU A 392 -9.56 -23.61 7.28
N ILE A 393 -8.56 -22.85 6.83
CA ILE A 393 -8.35 -21.45 7.23
C ILE A 393 -9.58 -20.60 6.91
N ILE A 394 -10.17 -20.76 5.72
CA ILE A 394 -11.34 -20.00 5.29
C ILE A 394 -12.57 -20.39 6.11
N ILE A 395 -12.76 -21.69 6.35
CA ILE A 395 -13.85 -22.21 7.18
C ILE A 395 -13.73 -21.68 8.61
N GLU A 396 -12.53 -21.70 9.21
CA GLU A 396 -12.30 -21.19 10.56
C GLU A 396 -12.47 -19.66 10.63
N ALA A 397 -12.01 -18.90 9.63
CA ALA A 397 -12.28 -17.47 9.54
C ALA A 397 -13.78 -17.17 9.50
N ALA A 398 -14.54 -17.93 8.70
CA ALA A 398 -15.99 -17.80 8.58
C ALA A 398 -16.73 -18.17 9.87
N LYS A 399 -16.35 -19.29 10.53
CA LYS A 399 -16.89 -19.70 11.83
C LYS A 399 -16.67 -18.64 12.91
N ASN A 400 -15.52 -17.96 12.88
CA ASN A 400 -15.18 -16.86 13.78
C ASN A 400 -15.79 -15.51 13.36
N ARG A 401 -16.71 -15.51 12.37
CA ARG A 401 -17.43 -14.33 11.85
C ARG A 401 -16.52 -13.22 11.33
N CYS A 402 -15.35 -13.58 10.81
CA CYS A 402 -14.44 -12.63 10.19
C CYS A 402 -15.03 -12.07 8.89
N ARG A 403 -14.74 -10.80 8.60
CA ARG A 403 -15.00 -10.18 7.29
C ARG A 403 -13.97 -10.70 6.30
N ILE A 404 -14.43 -11.52 5.36
CA ILE A 404 -13.61 -12.18 4.35
C ILE A 404 -13.80 -11.47 3.01
N VAL A 405 -12.71 -11.13 2.34
CA VAL A 405 -12.71 -10.57 0.99
C VAL A 405 -11.78 -11.35 0.06
N GLU A 406 -12.09 -11.31 -1.23
CA GLU A 406 -11.24 -11.88 -2.27
C GLU A 406 -10.67 -10.76 -3.12
N VAL A 407 -9.36 -10.79 -3.33
CA VAL A 407 -8.65 -9.79 -4.13
C VAL A 407 -8.12 -10.44 -5.40
N PRO A 408 -8.40 -9.94 -6.61
CA PRO A 408 -7.87 -10.50 -7.84
C PRO A 408 -6.34 -10.51 -7.88
N ILE A 409 -5.70 -11.65 -8.17
CA ILE A 409 -4.24 -11.76 -8.31
C ILE A 409 -3.85 -12.38 -9.66
N ARG A 410 -2.60 -12.16 -10.09
CA ARG A 410 -2.02 -12.78 -11.29
C ARG A 410 -1.33 -14.08 -10.89
N ALA A 411 -1.48 -15.11 -11.71
CA ALA A 411 -0.76 -16.36 -11.52
C ALA A 411 0.51 -16.36 -12.38
N VAL A 412 1.69 -16.46 -11.77
CA VAL A 412 2.95 -16.62 -12.48
C VAL A 412 3.24 -18.12 -12.62
N TYR A 413 3.27 -18.64 -13.85
CA TYR A 413 3.59 -20.04 -14.12
C TYR A 413 4.99 -20.16 -14.71
N THR A 414 5.92 -20.73 -13.95
CA THR A 414 7.26 -21.13 -14.44
C THR A 414 7.27 -22.63 -14.79
N GLU A 415 8.19 -23.08 -15.66
CA GLU A 415 8.35 -24.50 -15.97
C GLU A 415 8.57 -25.37 -14.72
N TYR A 416 9.28 -24.84 -13.73
CA TYR A 416 9.50 -25.48 -12.43
C TYR A 416 8.18 -25.65 -11.67
N SER A 417 7.40 -24.57 -11.56
CA SER A 417 6.12 -24.56 -10.84
C SER A 417 5.02 -25.39 -11.53
N MET A 418 5.13 -25.60 -12.84
CA MET A 418 4.20 -26.43 -13.61
C MET A 418 4.49 -27.93 -13.43
N LYS A 419 5.76 -28.31 -13.22
CA LYS A 419 6.16 -29.69 -12.92
C LYS A 419 5.86 -30.09 -11.47
N LYS A 420 5.72 -29.10 -10.56
CA LYS A 420 5.36 -29.31 -9.16
C LYS A 420 3.83 -29.22 -9.00
N GLY A 421 3.21 -30.32 -8.59
CA GLY A 421 1.76 -30.37 -8.34
C GLY A 421 1.32 -31.79 -8.02
N THR A 422 0.56 -31.95 -6.94
CA THR A 422 -0.06 -33.22 -6.58
C THR A 422 -1.12 -33.59 -7.61
N ASN A 423 -1.34 -34.90 -7.83
CA ASN A 423 -2.42 -35.38 -8.67
C ASN A 423 -3.75 -34.84 -8.10
N VAL A 424 -4.38 -33.92 -8.83
CA VAL A 424 -5.48 -33.07 -8.34
C VAL A 424 -6.63 -33.90 -7.74
N LEU A 425 -6.91 -35.07 -8.34
CA LEU A 425 -7.97 -35.97 -7.90
C LEU A 425 -7.68 -36.64 -6.54
N GLU A 426 -6.44 -37.02 -6.26
CA GLU A 426 -6.05 -37.54 -4.94
C GLU A 426 -6.07 -36.44 -3.88
N GLY A 427 -5.61 -35.22 -4.24
CA GLY A 427 -5.66 -34.07 -3.35
C GLY A 427 -7.09 -33.72 -2.92
N VAL A 428 -8.03 -33.73 -3.87
CA VAL A 428 -9.46 -33.51 -3.60
C VAL A 428 -10.04 -34.60 -2.71
N LYS A 429 -9.71 -35.88 -2.96
CA LYS A 429 -10.19 -37.01 -2.14
C LYS A 429 -9.68 -36.94 -0.69
N ILE A 430 -8.40 -36.59 -0.50
CA ILE A 430 -7.81 -36.44 0.83
C ILE A 430 -8.44 -35.24 1.56
N ALA A 431 -8.61 -34.11 0.87
CA ALA A 431 -9.24 -32.93 1.45
C ALA A 431 -10.69 -33.21 1.86
N LEU A 432 -11.47 -33.90 1.02
CA LEU A 432 -12.84 -34.31 1.33
C LEU A 432 -12.91 -35.18 2.59
N ASN A 433 -12.10 -36.23 2.67
CA ASN A 433 -12.11 -37.13 3.83
C ASN A 433 -11.75 -36.40 5.13
N LEU A 434 -10.73 -35.53 5.10
CA LEU A 434 -10.33 -34.75 6.27
C LEU A 434 -11.39 -33.73 6.70
N LEU A 435 -12.09 -33.11 5.75
CA LEU A 435 -13.19 -32.20 6.05
C LEU A 435 -14.37 -32.94 6.68
N PHE A 436 -14.74 -34.11 6.16
CA PHE A 436 -15.82 -34.93 6.73
C PHE A 436 -15.50 -35.45 8.14
N ASP A 437 -14.25 -35.85 8.40
CA ASP A 437 -13.84 -36.32 9.74
C ASP A 437 -13.89 -35.21 10.80
N LYS A 438 -13.71 -33.94 10.41
CA LYS A 438 -13.76 -32.78 11.31
C LYS A 438 -15.19 -32.29 11.62
N LEU A 439 -16.19 -32.86 10.95
CA LEU A 439 -17.62 -32.53 11.10
C LEU A 439 -18.40 -33.58 11.90
N ARG A 440 -17.76 -34.71 12.23
CA ARG A 440 -18.17 -35.61 13.31
C ARG A 440 -17.72 -35.05 14.64
#